data_AF-R9K2C6-F1
#
_entry.id   AF-R9K2C6-F1
#
_cell.length_a   1.000
_cell.length_b   1.000
_cell.length_c   1.000
_cell.angle_alpha   90.00
_cell.angle_beta   90.00
_cell.angle_gamma   90.00
#
_symmetry.space_group_name_H-M   'P 1'
#
loop_
_entity.id
_entity.type
_entity.pdbx_description
1 polymer ?
#
loop_
_entity_poly.entity_id
_entity_poly.type
_entity_poly.pdbx_seq_one_letter_code
_entity_poly.pdbx_strand_id
1 'polypeptide(L)'
;MLNICRNELKKLKRQKTARVLWAVGILIPAFGTLLCIKSHYPFRNLIGMIVMFGSFLVIPFVFSVMLLNLFELEERNHTLKNILVIGIPEWKIFLAKLASALVTVVVLTGINTVYTVTGGIFLRNYIPDVGRIFGIYLGTSLCSVCASMPVVLLIILLRKRNLTAMIAINCFVLIDFLFTWQLSMFHCLDLHLPVLAAYRITYPLTIMDYTDNLQHGLDMLYYPMDKGLFLLGATAAVSVGISLWLYKRQEADV
;
A
#
# COMPACT_ATOMS: atom_id res chain seq x y z
N MET A 1 8.20 -21.89 0.34
CA MET A 1 7.78 -20.47 0.19
C MET A 1 8.56 -19.55 1.11
N LEU A 2 8.55 -19.78 2.43
CA LEU A 2 9.20 -18.90 3.41
C LEU A 2 10.70 -18.66 3.14
N ASN A 3 11.45 -19.71 2.77
CA ASN A 3 12.87 -19.58 2.44
C ASN A 3 13.12 -18.72 1.18
N ILE A 4 12.24 -18.82 0.18
CA ILE A 4 12.31 -18.00 -1.04
C ILE A 4 11.99 -16.55 -0.70
N CYS A 5 10.91 -16.31 0.06
CA CYS A 5 10.56 -14.97 0.54
C CYS A 5 11.68 -14.34 1.37
N ARG A 6 12.34 -15.10 2.26
CA ARG A 6 13.49 -14.63 3.03
C ARG A 6 14.67 -14.25 2.15
N ASN A 7 14.89 -14.97 1.04
CA ASN A 7 15.92 -14.63 0.07
C ASN A 7 15.58 -13.34 -0.69
N GLU A 8 14.32 -13.15 -1.10
CA GLU A 8 13.84 -11.90 -1.70
C GLU A 8 13.99 -10.70 -0.75
N LEU A 9 13.65 -10.85 0.52
CA LEU A 9 13.85 -9.81 1.54
C LEU A 9 15.32 -9.46 1.74
N LYS A 10 16.23 -10.45 1.69
CA LYS A 10 17.68 -10.21 1.74
C LYS A 10 18.18 -9.43 0.52
N LYS A 11 17.61 -9.67 -0.68
CA LYS A 11 17.94 -8.91 -1.89
C LYS A 11 17.51 -7.45 -1.73
N LEU A 12 16.27 -7.20 -1.29
CA LEU A 12 15.76 -5.84 -1.03
C LEU A 12 16.65 -5.06 -0.06
N LYS A 13 17.03 -5.68 1.08
CA LYS A 13 17.87 -5.02 2.10
C LYS A 13 19.20 -4.50 1.55
N ARG A 14 19.75 -5.12 0.51
CA ARG A 14 21.05 -4.74 -0.08
C ARG A 14 20.96 -3.59 -1.09
N GLN A 15 19.76 -3.26 -1.56
CA GLN A 15 19.58 -2.24 -2.60
C GLN A 15 19.61 -0.81 -2.05
N LYS A 16 20.21 0.12 -2.81
CA LYS A 16 20.23 1.55 -2.49
C LYS A 16 18.82 2.16 -2.55
N THR A 17 18.02 1.79 -3.55
CA THR A 17 16.62 2.22 -3.73
C THR A 17 15.75 1.85 -2.53
N ALA A 18 15.87 0.62 -2.03
CA ALA A 18 15.15 0.18 -0.84
C ALA A 18 15.46 1.05 0.39
N ARG A 19 16.74 1.42 0.60
CA ARG A 19 17.13 2.32 1.72
C ARG A 19 16.50 3.71 1.62
N VAL A 20 16.44 4.27 0.42
CA VAL A 20 15.78 5.58 0.19
C VAL A 20 14.28 5.47 0.45
N LEU A 21 13.63 4.40 -0.01
CA LEU A 21 12.20 4.18 0.25
C LEU A 21 11.89 4.02 1.74
N TRP A 22 12.75 3.34 2.50
CA TRP A 22 12.63 3.29 3.96
C TRP A 22 12.74 4.68 4.59
N ALA A 23 13.67 5.52 4.13
CA ALA A 23 13.80 6.88 4.63
C ALA A 23 12.53 7.71 4.35
N VAL A 24 11.96 7.62 3.14
CA VAL A 24 10.71 8.29 2.78
C VAL A 24 9.54 7.78 3.64
N GLY A 25 9.46 6.46 3.84
CA GLY A 25 8.43 5.83 4.66
C GLY A 25 8.46 6.21 6.13
N ILE A 26 9.62 6.64 6.65
CA ILE A 26 9.79 7.13 8.02
C ILE A 26 9.58 8.65 8.10
N LEU A 27 10.06 9.40 7.10
CA LEU A 27 10.07 10.86 7.11
C LEU A 27 8.66 11.45 7.04
N ILE A 28 7.77 10.89 6.21
CA ILE A 28 6.42 11.42 6.02
C ILE A 28 5.57 11.29 7.30
N PRO A 29 5.50 10.12 7.96
CA PRO A 29 4.82 9.99 9.25
C PRO A 29 5.44 10.88 10.33
N ALA A 30 6.77 10.98 10.38
CA ALA A 30 7.46 11.87 11.31
C ALA A 30 7.06 13.34 11.10
N PHE A 31 7.04 13.81 9.84
CA PHE A 31 6.59 15.16 9.51
C PHE A 31 5.13 15.40 9.94
N GLY A 32 4.24 14.44 9.67
CA GLY A 32 2.83 14.50 10.10
C GLY A 32 2.68 14.63 11.61
N THR A 33 3.40 13.81 12.39
CA THR A 33 3.39 13.89 13.86
C THR A 33 3.88 15.24 14.38
N LEU A 34 5.01 15.72 13.86
CA LEU A 34 5.63 16.96 14.30
C LEU A 34 4.74 18.18 14.00
N LEU A 35 4.09 18.19 12.84
CA LEU A 35 3.14 19.23 12.45
C LEU A 35 1.93 19.25 13.40
N CYS A 36 1.38 18.09 13.75
CA CYS A 36 0.26 18.00 14.70
C CYS A 36 0.65 18.44 16.12
N ILE A 37 1.86 18.09 16.58
CA ILE A 37 2.38 18.52 17.88
C ILE A 37 2.56 20.05 17.91
N LYS A 38 3.23 20.61 16.89
CA LYS A 38 3.53 22.05 16.83
C LYS A 38 2.27 22.91 16.73
N SER A 39 1.28 22.47 15.98
CA SER A 39 0.04 23.21 15.76
C SER A 39 -1.06 22.91 16.79
N HIS A 40 -0.78 22.08 17.81
CA HIS A 40 -1.75 21.64 18.82
C HIS A 40 -3.06 21.11 18.22
N TYR A 41 -2.99 20.40 17.10
CA TYR A 41 -4.17 19.80 16.49
C TYR A 41 -4.72 18.66 17.35
N PRO A 42 -6.02 18.37 17.33
CA PRO A 42 -6.56 17.23 18.07
C PRO A 42 -5.99 15.90 17.55
N PHE A 43 -5.89 14.91 18.44
CA PHE A 43 -5.33 13.58 18.11
C PHE A 43 -6.03 12.87 16.94
N ARG A 44 -7.34 13.08 16.78
CA ARG A 44 -8.11 12.59 15.62
C ARG A 44 -7.53 13.05 14.28
N ASN A 45 -7.01 14.28 14.20
CA ASN A 45 -6.41 14.81 12.98
C ASN A 45 -5.07 14.13 12.67
N LEU A 46 -4.31 13.74 13.69
CA LEU A 46 -3.09 12.96 13.51
C LEU A 46 -3.38 11.60 12.88
N ILE A 47 -4.42 10.91 13.36
CA ILE A 47 -4.86 9.64 12.79
C ILE A 47 -5.30 9.83 11.34
N GLY A 48 -6.15 10.82 11.06
CA GLY A 48 -6.61 11.11 9.70
C GLY A 48 -5.47 11.42 8.74
N MET A 49 -4.49 12.22 9.16
CA MET A 49 -3.29 12.52 8.36
C MET A 49 -2.46 11.28 8.04
N ILE A 50 -2.23 10.41 9.03
CA ILE A 50 -1.45 9.16 8.85
C ILE A 50 -2.22 8.13 8.03
N VAL A 51 -3.55 8.07 8.13
CA VAL A 51 -4.37 7.25 7.24
C VAL A 51 -4.23 7.75 5.80
N MET A 52 -4.45 9.03 5.58
CA MET A 52 -4.51 9.59 4.23
C MET A 52 -3.14 9.60 3.54
N PHE A 53 -2.11 10.17 4.16
CA PHE A 53 -0.77 10.20 3.57
C PHE A 53 0.01 8.90 3.80
N GLY A 54 -0.07 8.30 4.99
CA GLY A 54 0.66 7.08 5.28
C GLY A 54 0.06 5.86 4.57
N SER A 55 -1.24 5.61 4.74
CA SER A 55 -1.89 4.39 4.23
C SER A 55 -2.27 4.46 2.75
N PHE A 56 -2.69 5.63 2.23
CA PHE A 56 -3.14 5.75 0.82
C PHE A 56 -2.10 6.32 -0.15
N LEU A 57 -1.03 6.98 0.32
CA LEU A 57 0.03 7.49 -0.56
C LEU A 57 1.34 6.71 -0.39
N VAL A 58 1.91 6.75 0.82
CA VAL A 58 3.26 6.21 1.08
C VAL A 58 3.30 4.70 0.94
N ILE A 59 2.34 3.99 1.53
CA ILE A 59 2.33 2.53 1.51
C ILE A 59 2.15 1.96 0.10
N PRO A 60 1.16 2.36 -0.71
CA PRO A 60 1.02 1.88 -2.09
C PRO A 60 2.22 2.23 -2.95
N PHE A 61 2.81 3.41 -2.75
CA PHE A 61 4.03 3.84 -3.43
C PHE A 61 5.21 2.93 -3.10
N VAL A 62 5.53 2.74 -1.81
CA VAL A 62 6.66 1.90 -1.39
C VAL A 62 6.43 0.46 -1.80
N PHE A 63 5.21 -0.07 -1.65
CA PHE A 63 4.85 -1.42 -2.11
C PHE A 63 5.15 -1.61 -3.60
N SER A 64 4.67 -0.69 -4.43
CA SER A 64 4.79 -0.78 -5.88
C SER A 64 6.24 -0.66 -6.37
N VAL A 65 7.00 0.28 -5.80
CA VAL A 65 8.41 0.48 -6.18
C VAL A 65 9.30 -0.64 -5.65
N MET A 66 9.06 -1.18 -4.45
CA MET A 66 9.78 -2.35 -3.95
C MET A 66 9.51 -3.58 -4.82
N LEU A 67 8.25 -3.78 -5.23
CA LEU A 67 7.87 -4.88 -6.10
C LEU A 67 8.54 -4.76 -7.48
N LEU A 68 8.53 -3.56 -8.08
CA LEU A 68 9.24 -3.30 -9.34
C LEU A 68 10.74 -3.64 -9.22
N ASN A 69 11.41 -3.17 -8.17
CA ASN A 69 12.84 -3.43 -7.95
C ASN A 69 13.17 -4.93 -7.85
N LEU A 70 12.26 -5.73 -7.27
CA LEU A 70 12.40 -7.19 -7.20
C LEU A 70 12.28 -7.87 -8.57
N PHE A 71 11.44 -7.34 -9.46
CA PHE A 71 11.34 -7.84 -10.84
C PHE A 71 12.54 -7.41 -11.68
N GLU A 72 12.98 -6.14 -11.56
CA GLU A 72 14.13 -5.63 -12.31
C GLU A 72 15.45 -6.35 -11.96
N LEU A 73 15.65 -6.70 -10.69
CA LEU A 73 16.90 -7.34 -10.24
C LEU A 73 17.12 -8.71 -10.92
N GLU A 74 16.05 -9.42 -11.25
CA GLU A 74 16.16 -10.72 -11.93
C GLU A 74 16.39 -10.59 -13.43
N GLU A 75 15.82 -9.55 -14.05
CA GLU A 75 16.02 -9.29 -15.47
C GLU A 75 17.44 -8.77 -15.76
N ARG A 76 17.95 -7.86 -14.92
CA ARG A 76 19.32 -7.31 -15.07
C ARG A 76 20.43 -8.35 -14.88
N ASN A 77 20.22 -9.34 -14.01
CA ASN A 77 21.25 -10.32 -13.69
C ASN A 77 21.18 -11.58 -14.57
N HIS A 78 20.23 -11.67 -15.51
CA HIS A 78 19.92 -12.89 -16.29
C HIS A 78 19.72 -14.16 -15.43
N THR A 79 19.53 -14.00 -14.12
CA THR A 79 19.46 -15.11 -13.14
C THR A 79 18.15 -15.87 -13.22
N LEU A 80 17.14 -15.34 -13.90
CA LEU A 80 15.85 -15.98 -14.07
C LEU A 80 16.01 -17.35 -14.76
N LYS A 81 16.83 -17.43 -15.81
CA LYS A 81 17.12 -18.67 -16.53
C LYS A 81 17.79 -19.70 -15.64
N ASN A 82 18.75 -19.29 -14.80
CA ASN A 82 19.41 -20.19 -13.84
C ASN A 82 18.48 -20.69 -12.74
N ILE A 83 17.49 -19.89 -12.30
CA ILE A 83 16.54 -20.30 -11.26
C ILE A 83 15.50 -21.29 -11.80
N LEU A 84 15.06 -21.09 -13.05
CA LEU A 84 14.20 -22.03 -13.78
C LEU A 84 14.84 -23.40 -13.98
N VAL A 85 16.16 -23.43 -14.23
CA VAL A 85 16.95 -24.67 -14.34
C VAL A 85 16.99 -25.47 -13.03
N ILE A 86 16.78 -24.83 -11.87
CA ILE A 86 16.74 -25.50 -10.55
C ILE A 86 15.35 -26.12 -10.26
N GLY A 87 14.39 -26.04 -11.21
CA GLY A 87 13.09 -26.73 -11.11
C GLY A 87 12.09 -26.09 -10.14
N ILE A 88 12.30 -24.82 -9.76
CA ILE A 88 11.31 -24.09 -8.96
C ILE A 88 10.23 -23.54 -9.91
N PRO A 89 8.94 -23.82 -9.68
CA PRO A 89 7.89 -23.33 -10.55
C PRO A 89 7.71 -21.81 -10.41
N GLU A 90 7.57 -21.13 -11.55
CA GLU A 90 7.48 -19.67 -11.73
C GLU A 90 6.47 -18.98 -10.80
N TRP A 91 5.29 -19.59 -10.64
CA TRP A 91 4.25 -19.06 -9.77
C TRP A 91 4.67 -18.94 -8.31
N LYS A 92 5.59 -19.82 -7.84
CA LYS A 92 6.12 -19.74 -6.47
C LYS A 92 7.06 -18.56 -6.29
N ILE A 93 7.82 -18.20 -7.33
CA ILE A 93 8.73 -17.05 -7.30
C ILE A 93 7.92 -15.77 -7.33
N PHE A 94 6.94 -15.69 -8.24
CA PHE A 94 6.02 -14.56 -8.34
C PHE A 94 5.32 -14.27 -7.01
N LEU A 95 4.72 -15.30 -6.39
CA LEU A 95 4.01 -15.15 -5.13
C LEU A 95 4.97 -14.82 -3.96
N ALA A 96 6.21 -15.32 -3.98
CA ALA A 96 7.21 -14.98 -2.98
C ALA A 96 7.63 -13.50 -3.06
N LYS A 97 7.75 -12.93 -4.26
CA LYS A 97 8.02 -11.49 -4.44
C LYS A 97 6.87 -10.64 -3.93
N LEU A 98 5.64 -10.98 -4.31
CA LEU A 98 4.44 -10.30 -3.81
C LEU A 98 4.37 -10.34 -2.27
N ALA A 99 4.62 -11.51 -1.67
CA ALA A 99 4.65 -11.67 -0.23
C ALA A 99 5.77 -10.82 0.43
N SER A 100 6.95 -10.73 -0.18
CA SER A 100 8.04 -9.90 0.34
C SER A 100 7.73 -8.39 0.28
N ALA A 101 7.02 -7.93 -0.75
CA ALA A 101 6.53 -6.57 -0.83
C ALA A 101 5.44 -6.30 0.24
N LEU A 102 4.54 -7.25 0.48
CA LEU A 102 3.53 -7.17 1.54
C LEU A 102 4.14 -7.13 2.95
N VAL A 103 5.24 -7.84 3.21
CA VAL A 103 5.95 -7.74 4.50
C VAL A 103 6.46 -6.31 4.73
N THR A 104 6.87 -5.61 3.67
CA THR A 104 7.29 -4.19 3.78
C THR A 104 6.13 -3.29 4.22
N VAL A 105 4.91 -3.57 3.75
CA VAL A 105 3.69 -2.86 4.17
C VAL A 105 3.46 -3.04 5.66
N VAL A 106 3.52 -4.28 6.18
CA VAL A 106 3.31 -4.57 7.61
C VAL A 106 4.34 -3.88 8.51
N VAL A 107 5.58 -3.77 8.05
CA VAL A 107 6.63 -3.08 8.81
C VAL A 107 6.38 -1.57 8.80
N LEU A 108 5.98 -0.98 7.67
CA LEU A 108 5.63 0.44 7.57
C LEU A 108 4.40 0.80 8.39
N THR A 109 3.38 -0.08 8.47
CA THR A 109 2.24 0.15 9.35
C THR A 109 2.64 0.14 10.82
N GLY A 110 3.56 -0.75 11.22
CA GLY A 110 4.14 -0.73 12.56
C GLY A 110 4.87 0.59 12.87
N ILE A 111 5.64 1.10 11.91
CA ILE A 111 6.31 2.41 12.04
C ILE A 111 5.28 3.52 12.21
N ASN A 112 4.22 3.56 11.38
CA ASN A 112 3.13 4.52 11.51
C ASN A 112 2.48 4.47 12.90
N THR A 113 2.23 3.28 13.44
CA THR A 113 1.68 3.11 14.80
C THR A 113 2.60 3.70 15.85
N VAL A 114 3.92 3.46 15.79
CA VAL A 114 4.89 4.03 16.74
C VAL A 114 4.83 5.57 16.71
N TYR A 115 4.76 6.15 15.51
CA TYR A 115 4.63 7.60 15.33
C TYR A 115 3.31 8.15 15.89
N THR A 116 2.19 7.48 15.66
CA THR A 116 0.91 7.89 16.23
C THR A 116 0.88 7.80 17.74
N VAL A 117 1.41 6.72 18.33
CA VAL A 117 1.47 6.53 19.79
C VAL A 117 2.36 7.59 20.43
N THR A 118 3.55 7.82 19.87
CA THR A 118 4.45 8.88 20.37
C THR A 118 3.80 10.26 20.24
N GLY A 119 3.17 10.58 19.12
CA GLY A 119 2.37 11.79 18.95
C GLY A 119 1.27 11.93 20.01
N GLY A 120 0.50 10.87 20.25
CA GLY A 120 -0.58 10.84 21.24
C GLY A 120 -0.12 11.17 22.67
N ILE A 121 1.06 10.68 23.07
CA ILE A 121 1.65 10.97 24.39
C ILE A 121 1.94 12.47 24.54
N PHE A 122 2.49 13.12 23.50
CA PHE A 122 2.80 14.56 23.54
C PHE A 122 1.55 15.44 23.52
N LEU A 123 0.48 14.99 22.88
CA LEU A 123 -0.78 15.73 22.79
C LEU A 123 -1.64 15.63 24.08
N ARG A 124 -1.22 14.86 25.10
CA ARG A 124 -1.82 14.73 26.45
C ARG A 124 -3.32 14.34 26.52
N ASN A 125 -3.95 14.02 25.39
CA ASN A 125 -5.41 13.88 25.29
C ASN A 125 -5.92 12.44 25.11
N TYR A 126 -5.11 11.40 25.34
CA TYR A 126 -5.55 10.01 25.11
C TYR A 126 -4.71 8.94 25.83
N ILE A 127 -5.35 7.81 26.18
CA ILE A 127 -4.70 6.56 26.60
C ILE A 127 -4.55 5.68 25.36
N PRO A 128 -3.35 5.49 24.80
CA PRO A 128 -3.19 4.81 23.52
C PRO A 128 -3.51 3.32 23.61
N ASP A 129 -4.65 2.91 23.04
CA ASP A 129 -4.89 1.51 22.69
C ASP A 129 -4.09 1.16 21.42
N VAL A 130 -2.83 0.78 21.64
CA VAL A 130 -1.86 0.45 20.60
C VAL A 130 -2.38 -0.66 19.68
N GLY A 131 -3.07 -1.66 20.25
CA GLY A 131 -3.62 -2.79 19.51
C GLY A 131 -4.70 -2.36 18.52
N ARG A 132 -5.63 -1.52 18.97
CA ARG A 132 -6.69 -0.97 18.11
C ARG A 132 -6.14 -0.09 17.00
N ILE A 133 -5.19 0.81 17.30
CA ILE A 133 -4.56 1.70 16.30
C ILE A 133 -3.82 0.89 15.24
N PHE A 134 -3.05 -0.13 15.66
CA PHE A 134 -2.36 -1.01 14.74
C PHE A 134 -3.34 -1.78 13.84
N GLY A 135 -4.43 -2.31 14.41
CA GLY A 135 -5.48 -3.00 13.65
C GLY A 135 -6.11 -2.13 12.57
N ILE A 136 -6.42 -0.87 12.90
CA ILE A 136 -6.98 0.11 11.96
C ILE A 136 -5.98 0.37 10.82
N TYR A 137 -4.72 0.70 11.15
CA TYR A 137 -3.71 0.99 10.12
C TYR A 137 -3.35 -0.22 9.26
N LEU A 138 -3.33 -1.41 9.85
CA LEU A 138 -3.09 -2.63 9.09
C LEU A 138 -4.26 -2.88 8.12
N GLY A 139 -5.50 -2.76 8.59
CA GLY A 139 -6.70 -2.89 7.76
C GLY A 139 -6.74 -1.87 6.62
N THR A 140 -6.54 -0.59 6.92
CA THR A 140 -6.54 0.49 5.91
C THR A 140 -5.46 0.29 4.86
N SER A 141 -4.26 -0.07 5.30
CA SER A 141 -3.10 -0.27 4.42
C SER A 141 -3.25 -1.48 3.52
N LEU A 142 -3.80 -2.58 4.04
CA LEU A 142 -4.09 -3.77 3.22
C LEU A 142 -5.19 -3.47 2.19
N CYS A 143 -6.27 -2.79 2.59
CA CYS A 143 -7.31 -2.37 1.66
C CYS A 143 -6.76 -1.45 0.56
N SER A 144 -5.89 -0.50 0.92
CA SER A 144 -5.25 0.39 -0.04
C SER A 144 -4.34 -0.37 -1.01
N VAL A 145 -3.53 -1.32 -0.52
CA VAL A 145 -2.68 -2.15 -1.36
C VAL A 145 -3.52 -3.02 -2.30
N CYS A 146 -4.60 -3.64 -1.82
CA CYS A 146 -5.54 -4.41 -2.64
C CYS A 146 -6.19 -3.55 -3.74
N ALA A 147 -6.52 -2.30 -3.42
CA ALA A 147 -7.07 -1.38 -4.42
C ALA A 147 -6.02 -1.01 -5.49
N SER A 148 -4.76 -0.85 -5.11
CA SER A 148 -3.64 -0.58 -6.02
C SER A 148 -3.08 -1.81 -6.76
N MET A 149 -3.68 -3.00 -6.59
CA MET A 149 -3.21 -4.24 -7.26
C MET A 149 -3.11 -4.19 -8.79
N PRO A 150 -3.88 -3.36 -9.54
CA PRO A 150 -3.65 -3.19 -10.98
C PRO A 150 -2.22 -2.73 -11.34
N VAL A 151 -1.49 -2.13 -10.40
CA VAL A 151 -0.07 -1.79 -10.56
C VAL A 151 0.79 -3.02 -10.84
N VAL A 152 0.46 -4.18 -10.28
CA VAL A 152 1.19 -5.43 -10.51
C VAL A 152 1.15 -5.84 -11.98
N LEU A 153 0.00 -5.64 -12.63
CA LEU A 153 -0.17 -5.88 -14.07
C LEU A 153 0.70 -4.93 -14.88
N LEU A 154 0.71 -3.64 -14.53
CA LEU A 154 1.56 -2.63 -15.18
C LEU A 154 3.05 -2.96 -15.05
N ILE A 155 3.50 -3.43 -13.88
CA ILE A 155 4.89 -3.85 -13.63
C ILE A 155 5.30 -4.95 -14.60
N ILE A 156 4.46 -5.96 -14.80
CA ILE A 156 4.79 -7.11 -15.66
C ILE A 156 4.70 -6.73 -17.15
N LEU A 157 3.72 -5.90 -17.51
CA LEU A 157 3.57 -5.42 -18.89
C LEU A 157 4.77 -4.59 -19.35
N LEU A 158 5.26 -3.71 -18.47
CA LEU A 158 6.35 -2.78 -18.76
C LEU A 158 7.73 -3.30 -18.30
N ARG A 159 7.82 -4.58 -17.93
CA ARG A 159 9.02 -5.22 -17.37
C ARG A 159 10.30 -4.90 -18.19
N LYS A 160 10.23 -5.04 -19.52
CA LYS A 160 11.37 -4.80 -20.42
C LYS A 160 11.87 -3.33 -20.47
N ARG A 161 11.12 -2.36 -19.95
CA ARG A 161 11.42 -0.92 -20.04
C ARG A 161 11.35 -0.25 -18.65
N ASN A 162 12.36 -0.53 -17.83
CA ASN A 162 12.50 -0.09 -16.43
C ASN A 162 12.10 1.39 -16.17
N LEU A 163 12.66 2.35 -16.92
CA LEU A 163 12.36 3.77 -16.71
C LEU A 163 10.87 4.10 -16.94
N THR A 164 10.26 3.53 -17.99
CA THR A 164 8.84 3.76 -18.29
C THR A 164 7.93 3.07 -17.28
N ALA A 165 8.30 1.89 -16.79
CA ALA A 165 7.57 1.19 -15.74
C ALA A 165 7.55 2.02 -14.46
N MET A 166 8.71 2.51 -14.02
CA MET A 166 8.82 3.34 -12.82
C MET A 166 7.96 4.61 -12.93
N ILE A 167 8.01 5.34 -14.06
CA ILE A 167 7.19 6.54 -14.24
C ILE A 167 5.69 6.20 -14.22
N ALA A 168 5.27 5.19 -14.99
CA ALA A 168 3.86 4.81 -15.09
C ALA A 168 3.26 4.37 -13.74
N ILE A 169 4.01 3.60 -12.96
CA ILE A 169 3.61 3.14 -11.62
C ILE A 169 3.42 4.32 -10.67
N ASN A 170 4.37 5.26 -10.67
CA ASN A 170 4.28 6.45 -9.82
C ASN A 170 3.10 7.33 -10.22
N CYS A 171 2.87 7.52 -11.52
CA CYS A 171 1.70 8.25 -12.00
C CYS A 171 0.39 7.57 -11.56
N PHE A 172 0.30 6.24 -11.68
CA PHE A 172 -0.88 5.49 -11.26
C PHE A 172 -1.18 5.68 -9.77
N VAL A 173 -0.17 5.48 -8.90
CA VAL A 173 -0.33 5.66 -7.45
C VAL A 173 -0.70 7.10 -7.09
N LEU A 174 -0.13 8.10 -7.77
CA LEU A 174 -0.48 9.51 -7.54
C LEU A 174 -1.91 9.83 -7.96
N ILE A 175 -2.38 9.29 -9.09
CA ILE A 175 -3.77 9.46 -9.54
C ILE A 175 -4.74 8.83 -8.54
N ASP A 176 -4.46 7.62 -8.09
CA ASP A 176 -5.24 6.92 -7.05
C ASP A 176 -5.31 7.74 -5.75
N PHE A 177 -4.18 8.30 -5.33
CA PHE A 177 -4.13 9.18 -4.18
C PHE A 177 -4.94 10.47 -4.40
N LEU A 178 -4.83 11.11 -5.56
CA LEU A 178 -5.58 12.33 -5.88
C LEU A 178 -7.09 12.11 -5.83
N PHE A 179 -7.58 10.97 -6.34
CA PHE A 179 -8.99 10.59 -6.23
C PHE A 179 -9.43 10.40 -4.77
N THR A 180 -8.56 9.87 -3.93
CA THR A 180 -8.83 9.70 -2.49
C THR A 180 -8.83 11.04 -1.76
N TRP A 181 -7.84 11.89 -2.04
CA TRP A 181 -7.63 13.18 -1.39
C TRP A 181 -8.74 14.19 -1.75
N GLN A 182 -9.15 14.24 -3.02
CA GLN A 182 -10.15 15.18 -3.54
C GLN A 182 -11.54 14.55 -3.69
N LEU A 183 -11.91 13.63 -2.79
CA LEU A 183 -13.17 12.88 -2.85
C LEU A 183 -14.40 13.80 -2.98
N SER A 184 -14.43 14.91 -2.22
CA SER A 184 -15.54 15.85 -2.20
C SER A 184 -15.47 16.90 -3.33
N MET A 185 -14.27 17.31 -3.77
CA MET A 185 -14.13 18.34 -4.81
C MET A 185 -14.41 17.80 -6.21
N PHE A 186 -14.04 16.55 -6.51
CA PHE A 186 -14.23 15.96 -7.84
C PHE A 186 -15.56 15.22 -8.02
N HIS A 187 -16.52 15.38 -7.11
CA HIS A 187 -17.78 14.60 -7.10
C HIS A 187 -17.54 13.09 -7.30
N CYS A 188 -16.46 12.56 -6.73
CA CYS A 188 -16.08 11.16 -6.91
C CYS A 188 -16.91 10.21 -6.06
N LEU A 189 -17.99 10.68 -5.42
CA LEU A 189 -18.89 9.86 -4.63
C LEU A 189 -19.66 8.83 -5.49
N ASP A 190 -19.94 9.12 -6.76
CA ASP A 190 -20.67 8.17 -7.62
C ASP A 190 -19.75 7.16 -8.34
N LEU A 191 -18.43 7.40 -8.30
CA LEU A 191 -17.44 6.56 -8.94
C LEU A 191 -17.12 5.32 -8.09
N HIS A 192 -17.25 4.15 -8.70
CA HIS A 192 -16.99 2.84 -8.09
C HIS A 192 -15.54 2.37 -8.29
N LEU A 193 -14.57 3.27 -8.14
CA LEU A 193 -13.16 2.92 -8.28
C LEU A 193 -12.68 2.11 -7.05
N PRO A 194 -11.79 1.12 -7.22
CA PRO A 194 -11.32 0.28 -6.12
C PRO A 194 -10.71 1.07 -4.96
N VAL A 195 -9.97 2.14 -5.26
CA VAL A 195 -9.31 2.98 -4.24
C VAL A 195 -10.33 3.79 -3.44
N LEU A 196 -11.36 4.31 -4.11
CA LEU A 196 -12.47 5.02 -3.47
C LEU A 196 -13.26 4.07 -2.56
N ALA A 197 -13.49 2.82 -3.00
CA ALA A 197 -14.13 1.80 -2.18
C ALA A 197 -13.27 1.46 -0.95
N ALA A 198 -11.95 1.28 -1.11
CA ALA A 198 -11.03 1.05 0.01
C ALA A 198 -11.09 2.18 1.04
N TYR A 199 -11.08 3.43 0.59
CA TYR A 199 -11.21 4.58 1.49
C TYR A 199 -12.56 4.57 2.22
N ARG A 200 -13.67 4.38 1.52
CA ARG A 200 -15.02 4.42 2.12
C ARG A 200 -15.30 3.32 3.14
N ILE A 201 -14.82 2.10 2.90
CA ILE A 201 -14.97 0.98 3.87
C ILE A 201 -14.14 1.23 5.12
N THR A 202 -12.97 1.84 4.97
CA THR A 202 -12.03 2.03 6.06
C THR A 202 -12.27 3.35 6.81
N TYR A 203 -12.94 4.32 6.20
CA TYR A 203 -13.25 5.62 6.80
C TYR A 203 -13.98 5.53 8.15
N PRO A 204 -15.04 4.70 8.32
CA PRO A 204 -15.70 4.52 9.63
C PRO A 204 -14.75 3.96 10.70
N LEU A 205 -13.80 3.10 10.32
CA LEU A 205 -12.85 2.49 11.25
C LEU A 205 -11.80 3.50 11.77
N THR A 206 -11.60 4.60 11.05
CA THR A 206 -10.57 5.61 11.35
C THR A 206 -11.07 6.72 12.28
N ILE A 207 -12.38 6.77 12.53
CA ILE A 207 -13.01 7.74 13.41
C ILE A 207 -12.94 7.21 14.85
N MET A 208 -12.10 7.83 15.68
CA MET A 208 -11.97 7.47 17.10
C MET A 208 -12.97 8.20 18.00
N ASP A 209 -13.47 9.37 17.58
CA ASP A 209 -14.47 10.16 18.30
C ASP A 209 -15.62 10.54 17.38
N TYR A 210 -16.82 10.03 17.69
CA TYR A 210 -18.06 10.38 17.03
C TYR A 210 -18.56 11.74 17.54
N THR A 211 -18.80 12.66 16.61
CA THR A 211 -19.56 13.90 16.86
C THR A 211 -20.81 13.85 15.99
N ASP A 212 -21.96 14.34 16.45
CA ASP A 212 -23.25 14.19 15.75
C ASP A 212 -23.24 14.68 14.29
N ASN A 213 -22.48 15.75 13.98
CA ASN A 213 -22.28 16.25 12.61
C ASN A 213 -21.54 15.27 11.67
N LEU A 214 -20.84 14.28 12.23
CA LEU A 214 -20.07 13.28 11.50
C LEU A 214 -20.93 12.12 11.01
N GLN A 215 -22.09 11.90 11.64
CA GLN A 215 -23.02 10.82 11.31
C GLN A 215 -23.62 11.02 9.91
N HIS A 216 -23.96 12.26 9.56
CA HIS A 216 -24.47 12.61 8.24
C HIS A 216 -23.41 12.45 7.11
N GLY A 217 -22.15 12.77 7.42
CA GLY A 217 -21.01 12.50 6.53
C GLY A 217 -20.72 11.01 6.38
N LEU A 218 -20.93 10.23 7.44
CA LEU A 218 -20.82 8.77 7.42
C LEU A 218 -21.86 8.13 6.49
N ASP A 219 -23.11 8.58 6.56
CA ASP A 219 -24.21 8.08 5.73
C ASP A 219 -24.00 8.40 4.25
N MET A 220 -23.44 9.56 3.91
CA MET A 220 -23.07 9.90 2.53
C MET A 220 -21.85 9.13 2.01
N LEU A 221 -20.87 8.81 2.87
CA LEU A 221 -19.69 8.02 2.50
C LEU A 221 -19.91 6.51 2.59
N TYR A 222 -21.03 6.07 3.17
CA TYR A 222 -21.27 4.68 3.49
C TYR A 222 -21.30 3.82 2.23
N TYR A 223 -20.26 3.03 2.05
CA TYR A 223 -20.25 1.94 1.09
C TYR A 223 -20.42 0.64 1.87
N PRO A 224 -21.39 -0.22 1.52
CA PRO A 224 -21.61 -1.47 2.24
C PRO A 224 -20.34 -2.32 2.24
N MET A 225 -19.87 -2.65 3.44
CA MET A 225 -18.58 -3.30 3.70
C MET A 225 -18.42 -4.58 2.87
N ASP A 226 -19.49 -5.38 2.75
CA ASP A 226 -19.50 -6.64 2.00
C ASP A 226 -19.26 -6.43 0.50
N LYS A 227 -19.94 -5.44 -0.10
CA LYS A 227 -19.78 -5.13 -1.54
C LYS A 227 -18.40 -4.57 -1.81
N GLY A 228 -17.86 -3.80 -0.87
CA GLY A 228 -16.56 -3.16 -0.99
C GLY A 228 -15.41 -4.16 -0.86
N LEU A 229 -15.49 -5.06 0.12
CA LEU A 229 -14.55 -6.18 0.26
C LEU A 229 -14.59 -7.10 -0.95
N PHE A 230 -15.78 -7.38 -1.48
CA PHE A 230 -15.93 -8.16 -2.71
C PHE A 230 -15.26 -7.47 -3.90
N LEU A 231 -15.50 -6.17 -4.10
CA LEU A 231 -14.86 -5.40 -5.17
C LEU A 231 -13.33 -5.44 -5.06
N LEU A 232 -12.78 -5.17 -3.87
CA LEU A 232 -11.34 -5.20 -3.62
C LEU A 232 -10.72 -6.58 -3.78
N GLY A 233 -11.43 -7.62 -3.31
CA GLY A 233 -11.02 -9.01 -3.47
C GLY A 233 -11.01 -9.42 -4.94
N ALA A 234 -12.05 -9.06 -5.69
CA ALA A 234 -12.14 -9.31 -7.12
C ALA A 234 -11.05 -8.56 -7.90
N THR A 235 -10.81 -7.28 -7.61
CA THR A 235 -9.77 -6.49 -8.30
C THR A 235 -8.38 -7.05 -8.01
N ALA A 236 -8.09 -7.43 -6.78
CA ALA A 236 -6.83 -8.05 -6.41
C ALA A 236 -6.65 -9.42 -7.10
N ALA A 237 -7.66 -10.28 -7.04
CA ALA A 237 -7.61 -11.63 -7.63
C ALA A 237 -7.46 -11.59 -9.16
N VAL A 238 -8.23 -10.74 -9.85
CA VAL A 238 -8.15 -10.56 -11.30
C VAL A 238 -6.79 -9.99 -11.69
N SER A 239 -6.31 -8.95 -10.97
CA SER A 239 -5.01 -8.33 -11.27
C SER A 239 -3.86 -9.32 -11.10
N VAL A 240 -3.84 -10.09 -10.00
CA VAL A 240 -2.83 -11.11 -9.74
C VAL A 240 -2.93 -12.29 -10.72
N GLY A 241 -4.14 -12.72 -11.06
CA GLY A 241 -4.38 -13.82 -12.00
C GLY A 241 -3.91 -13.49 -13.42
N ILE A 242 -4.29 -12.33 -13.94
CA ILE A 242 -3.84 -11.85 -15.26
C ILE A 242 -2.32 -11.62 -15.25
N SER A 243 -1.80 -11.02 -14.18
CA SER A 243 -0.37 -10.82 -13.98
C SER A 243 0.41 -12.13 -14.06
N LEU A 244 -0.04 -13.16 -13.35
CA LEU A 244 0.58 -14.49 -13.36
C LEU A 244 0.50 -15.14 -14.75
N TRP A 245 -0.62 -15.00 -15.45
CA TRP A 245 -0.78 -15.53 -16.80
C TRP A 245 0.15 -14.84 -17.81
N LEU A 246 0.24 -13.51 -17.77
CA LEU A 246 1.18 -12.74 -18.59
C LEU A 246 2.63 -13.09 -18.26
N TYR A 247 2.94 -13.27 -16.97
CA TYR A 247 4.26 -13.65 -16.50
C TYR A 247 4.71 -14.97 -17.13
N LYS A 248 3.86 -16.01 -17.08
CA LYS A 248 4.12 -17.31 -17.73
C LYS A 248 4.27 -17.19 -19.25
N ARG A 249 3.42 -16.40 -19.91
CA ARG A 249 3.43 -16.26 -21.37
C ARG A 249 4.70 -15.56 -21.86
N GLN A 250 5.13 -14.51 -21.17
CA GLN A 250 6.37 -13.81 -21.49
C GLN A 250 7.64 -14.64 -21.20
N GLU A 251 7.53 -15.70 -20.40
CA GLU A 251 8.62 -16.66 -20.15
C GLU A 251 8.66 -17.78 -21.20
N ALA A 252 7.52 -18.15 -21.80
CA ALA A 252 7.45 -19.13 -22.89
C ALA A 252 8.01 -18.61 -24.24
N ASP A 253 8.06 -17.29 -24.43
CA ASP A 253 8.55 -16.64 -25.66
C ASP A 253 10.07 -16.33 -25.65
N VAL A 254 10.85 -16.83 -24.68
CA VAL A 254 12.30 -16.53 -24.43
C VAL A 254 13.16 -17.78 -24.38
#